data_AF-W6JW99-F1
#
_entry.id   AF-W6JW99-F1
#
_cell.length_a   1.000
_cell.length_b   1.000
_cell.length_c   1.000
_cell.angle_alpha   90.00
_cell.angle_beta   90.00
_cell.angle_gamma   90.00
#
_symmetry.space_group_name_H-M   'P 1'
#
loop_
_entity.id
_entity.type
_entity.pdbx_description
1 polymer ?
#
loop_
_entity_poly.entity_id
_entity_poly.type
_entity_poly.pdbx_seq_one_letter_code
_entity_poly.pdbx_strand_id
1 'polypeptide(L)'
;MAQIEAWPVAYRRWLFVTACAYAVLHHLGLLPAGTARWRGTSWVDWLDLVVPYAVRAPAALTLATARVTGRHWGVFAVGALAYTQGHGIDLAANSIGNADPGETAYLWDELAGHGIWYAGAAVVMFVLAATMARESPRAHPLGVLAALGVGATWATNALGGHTIPLAIVVALAGIGWG
;
A
#
# COMPACT_ATOMS: atom_id res chain seq x y z
N MET A 1 -2.53 -29.69 -26.02
CA MET A 1 -3.01 -28.92 -24.86
C MET A 1 -1.82 -28.65 -23.95
N ALA A 2 -1.31 -27.41 -23.93
CA ALA A 2 -0.30 -27.02 -22.95
C ALA A 2 -0.96 -27.06 -21.56
N GLN A 3 -0.32 -27.72 -20.59
CA GLN A 3 -0.77 -27.67 -19.21
C GLN A 3 -0.65 -26.22 -18.73
N ILE A 4 -1.79 -25.63 -18.33
CA ILE A 4 -1.83 -24.37 -17.60
C ILE A 4 -1.14 -24.66 -16.27
N GLU A 5 0.11 -24.23 -16.15
CA GLU A 5 0.94 -24.46 -14.97
C GLU A 5 0.39 -23.56 -13.86
N ALA A 6 -0.51 -24.11 -13.04
CA ALA A 6 -1.10 -23.40 -11.93
C ALA A 6 -0.01 -22.69 -11.12
N TRP A 7 -0.20 -21.39 -10.84
CA TRP A 7 0.79 -20.57 -10.16
C TRP A 7 1.46 -21.30 -8.98
N PRO A 8 2.78 -21.11 -8.77
CA PRO A 8 3.47 -21.66 -7.63
C PRO A 8 2.75 -21.28 -6.32
N VAL A 9 2.70 -22.20 -5.36
CA VAL A 9 2.14 -21.93 -4.02
C VAL A 9 2.76 -20.66 -3.40
N ALA A 10 4.03 -20.41 -3.70
CA ALA A 10 4.74 -19.20 -3.29
C ALA A 10 4.09 -17.90 -3.79
N TYR A 11 3.62 -17.85 -5.04
CA TYR A 11 2.96 -16.65 -5.60
C TYR A 11 1.70 -16.30 -4.80
N ARG A 12 0.79 -17.27 -4.63
CA ARG A 12 -0.46 -17.07 -3.88
C ARG A 12 -0.18 -16.67 -2.43
N ARG A 13 0.82 -17.29 -1.80
CA ARG A 13 1.25 -16.96 -0.44
C ARG A 13 1.72 -15.50 -0.34
N TRP A 14 2.62 -15.06 -1.20
CA TRP A 14 3.16 -13.71 -1.13
C TRP A 14 2.15 -12.63 -1.51
N LEU A 15 1.26 -12.92 -2.47
CA LEU A 15 0.16 -12.02 -2.80
C LEU A 15 -0.79 -11.85 -1.60
N PHE A 16 -1.16 -12.96 -0.95
CA PHE A 16 -1.98 -12.92 0.26
C PHE A 16 -1.30 -12.17 1.40
N VAL A 17 -0.01 -12.43 1.65
CA VAL A 17 0.78 -11.72 2.67
C VAL A 17 0.84 -10.22 2.36
N THR A 18 0.99 -9.83 1.10
CA THR A 18 0.97 -8.42 0.68
C THR A 18 -0.38 -7.77 0.99
N ALA A 19 -1.48 -8.43 0.64
CA ALA A 19 -2.83 -7.95 0.92
C ALA A 19 -3.08 -7.79 2.42
N CYS A 20 -2.69 -8.78 3.24
CA CYS A 20 -2.80 -8.69 4.69
C CYS A 20 -1.91 -7.59 5.29
N ALA A 21 -0.67 -7.46 4.82
CA ALA A 21 0.23 -6.41 5.28
C ALA A 21 -0.37 -5.02 5.01
N TYR A 22 -0.88 -4.80 3.80
CA TYR A 22 -1.55 -3.54 3.46
C TYR A 22 -2.80 -3.31 4.31
N ALA A 23 -3.68 -4.32 4.38
CA ALA A 23 -4.98 -4.20 5.03
C ALA A 23 -4.92 -4.10 6.57
N VAL A 24 -3.80 -4.47 7.20
CA VAL A 24 -3.64 -4.42 8.65
C VAL A 24 -2.75 -3.25 9.07
N LEU A 25 -1.60 -3.08 8.43
CA LEU A 25 -0.59 -2.16 8.90
C LEU A 25 -0.97 -0.69 8.71
N HIS A 26 -1.79 -0.37 7.72
CA HIS A 26 -2.34 0.98 7.54
C HIS A 26 -3.36 1.39 8.61
N HIS A 27 -3.82 0.46 9.44
CA HIS A 27 -4.68 0.77 10.59
C HIS A 27 -3.88 0.93 11.89
N LEU A 28 -2.54 0.88 11.85
CA LEU A 28 -1.73 1.10 13.04
C LEU A 28 -1.89 2.52 13.60
N GLY A 29 -2.24 3.50 12.78
CA GLY A 29 -2.62 4.85 13.24
C GLY A 29 -3.89 4.89 14.10
N LEU A 30 -4.70 3.83 14.11
CA LEU A 30 -5.85 3.70 15.01
C LEU A 30 -5.45 3.20 16.41
N LEU A 31 -4.21 2.74 16.59
CA LEU A 31 -3.75 2.35 17.92
C LEU A 31 -3.77 3.58 18.82
N PRO A 32 -4.27 3.46 20.07
CA PRO A 32 -4.26 4.57 21.00
C PRO A 32 -2.85 5.14 21.09
N ALA A 33 -2.73 6.46 20.96
CA ALA A 33 -1.46 7.15 21.15
C ALA A 33 -0.96 6.89 22.58
N GLY A 34 -0.17 5.83 22.73
CA GLY A 34 0.49 5.48 23.97
C GLY A 34 1.72 6.37 24.13
N THR A 35 1.94 6.90 25.33
CA THR A 35 3.03 7.80 25.74
C THR A 35 4.45 7.23 25.56
N ALA A 36 4.59 6.05 24.96
CA ALA A 36 5.86 5.38 24.74
C ALA A 36 6.64 6.12 23.65
N ARG A 37 7.56 6.98 24.08
CA ARG A 37 8.55 7.63 23.23
C ARG A 37 9.85 6.84 23.26
N TRP A 38 10.51 6.72 22.11
CA TRP A 38 11.88 6.24 22.02
C TRP A 38 12.75 7.37 21.49
N ARG A 39 13.78 7.74 22.25
CA ARG A 39 14.75 8.80 21.90
C ARG A 39 14.11 10.13 21.46
N GLY A 40 12.95 10.48 22.02
CA GLY A 40 12.25 11.75 21.74
C GLY A 40 11.15 11.67 20.67
N THR A 41 11.06 10.56 19.93
CA THR A 41 10.04 10.30 18.89
C THR A 41 9.00 9.27 19.35
N SER A 42 7.78 9.29 18.81
CA SER A 42 6.75 8.31 19.17
C SER A 42 7.10 6.93 18.60
N TRP A 43 6.84 5.85 19.35
CA TRP A 43 6.96 4.50 18.79
C TRP A 43 6.01 4.26 17.62
N VAL A 44 4.87 4.96 17.59
CA VAL A 44 3.90 4.86 16.49
C VAL A 44 4.52 5.37 15.18
N ASP A 45 5.29 6.47 15.22
CA ASP A 45 6.00 7.00 14.05
C ASP A 45 7.00 5.98 13.48
N TRP A 46 7.69 5.25 14.36
CA TRP A 46 8.63 4.20 13.94
C TRP A 46 7.93 3.00 13.31
N LEU A 47 6.80 2.59 13.88
CA LEU A 47 6.00 1.52 13.29
C LEU A 47 5.48 1.93 11.92
N ASP A 48 5.01 3.17 11.81
CA ASP A 48 4.45 3.70 10.57
C ASP A 48 5.51 3.84 9.48
N LEU A 49 6.74 4.24 9.85
CA LEU A 49 7.89 4.28 8.94
C LEU A 49 8.19 2.91 8.32
N VAL A 50 7.92 1.82 9.03
CA VAL A 50 8.15 0.45 8.56
C VAL A 50 7.04 -0.06 7.64
N VAL A 51 5.83 0.50 7.73
CA VAL A 51 4.64 0.06 6.96
C VAL A 51 4.91 -0.11 5.46
N PRO A 52 5.41 0.91 4.72
CA PRO A 52 5.60 0.76 3.28
C PRO A 52 6.64 -0.31 2.94
N TYR A 53 7.62 -0.56 3.82
CA TYR A 53 8.61 -1.63 3.64
C TYR A 53 8.01 -3.02 3.86
N ALA A 54 7.19 -3.16 4.91
CA ALA A 54 6.49 -4.39 5.23
C ALA A 54 5.47 -4.79 4.15
N VAL A 55 4.89 -3.82 3.43
CA VAL A 55 4.00 -4.05 2.29
C VAL A 55 4.80 -4.36 1.01
N ARG A 56 5.85 -3.58 0.69
CA ARG A 56 6.56 -3.72 -0.60
C ARG A 56 7.45 -4.97 -0.67
N ALA A 57 7.97 -5.46 0.45
CA ALA A 57 8.79 -6.66 0.47
C ALA A 57 8.04 -7.92 -0.04
N PRO A 58 6.86 -8.29 0.51
CA PRO A 58 6.07 -9.39 -0.04
C PRO A 58 5.50 -9.08 -1.44
N ALA A 59 5.25 -7.81 -1.78
CA ALA A 59 4.87 -7.44 -3.13
C ALA A 59 5.98 -7.78 -4.14
N ALA A 60 7.24 -7.44 -3.84
CA ALA A 60 8.38 -7.79 -4.67
C ALA A 60 8.55 -9.32 -4.82
N LEU A 61 8.32 -10.09 -3.75
CA LEU A 61 8.34 -11.56 -3.81
C LEU A 61 7.20 -12.11 -4.69
N THR A 62 6.04 -11.46 -4.68
CA THR A 62 4.93 -11.77 -5.60
C THR A 62 5.37 -11.55 -7.06
N LEU A 63 6.01 -10.42 -7.38
CA LEU A 63 6.52 -10.13 -8.72
C LEU A 63 7.61 -11.13 -9.15
N ALA A 64 8.54 -11.46 -8.26
CA ALA A 64 9.61 -12.41 -8.52
C ALA A 64 9.07 -13.82 -8.83
N THR A 65 8.09 -14.28 -8.02
CA THR A 65 7.43 -15.58 -8.25
C THR A 65 6.54 -15.59 -9.48
N ALA A 66 5.98 -14.43 -9.86
CA ALA A 66 5.23 -14.25 -11.09
C ALA A 66 6.09 -14.19 -12.36
N ARG A 67 7.43 -14.17 -12.22
CA ARG A 67 8.40 -14.08 -13.32
C ARG A 67 8.10 -12.92 -14.28
N VAL A 68 7.77 -11.77 -13.71
CA VAL A 68 7.40 -10.57 -14.48
C VAL A 68 8.57 -10.01 -15.30
N THR A 69 8.25 -9.20 -16.31
CA THR A 69 9.27 -8.56 -17.17
C THR A 69 9.93 -7.36 -16.49
N GLY A 70 11.06 -6.89 -17.03
CA GLY A 70 11.75 -5.68 -16.54
C GLY A 70 10.87 -4.44 -16.50
N ARG A 71 9.87 -4.32 -17.40
CA ARG A 71 8.89 -3.23 -17.37
C ARG A 71 8.06 -3.22 -16.08
N HIS A 72 7.63 -4.38 -15.60
CA HIS A 72 6.87 -4.48 -14.35
C HIS A 72 7.75 -4.08 -13.16
N TRP A 73 9.02 -4.51 -13.15
CA TRP A 73 9.98 -4.08 -12.13
C TRP A 73 10.23 -2.57 -12.15
N GLY A 74 10.31 -1.95 -13.33
CA GLY A 74 10.42 -0.50 -13.45
C GLY A 74 9.22 0.24 -12.88
N VAL A 75 7.99 -0.18 -13.24
CA VAL A 75 6.75 0.40 -12.70
C VAL A 75 6.65 0.17 -11.19
N PHE A 76 6.97 -1.03 -10.72
CA PHE A 76 7.01 -1.35 -9.30
C PHE A 76 8.02 -0.48 -8.55
N ALA A 77 9.22 -0.25 -9.11
CA ALA A 77 10.23 0.60 -8.49
C ALA A 77 9.74 2.04 -8.33
N VAL A 78 9.10 2.60 -9.38
CA VAL A 78 8.49 3.95 -9.31
C VAL A 78 7.39 4.00 -8.24
N GLY A 79 6.47 3.04 -8.24
CA GLY A 79 5.41 2.97 -7.24
C GLY A 79 5.94 2.78 -5.82
N ALA A 80 6.93 1.91 -5.62
CA ALA A 80 7.54 1.65 -4.33
C ALA A 80 8.34 2.87 -3.81
N LEU A 81 9.02 3.60 -4.69
CA LEU A 81 9.69 4.85 -4.33
C LEU A 81 8.67 5.92 -3.92
N ALA A 82 7.65 6.17 -4.74
CA ALA A 82 6.61 7.13 -4.39
C ALA A 82 5.90 6.75 -3.09
N TYR A 83 5.59 5.46 -2.90
CA TYR A 83 4.95 4.97 -1.69
C TYR A 83 5.82 5.20 -0.45
N THR A 84 7.09 4.75 -0.47
CA THR A 84 7.99 4.91 0.69
C THR A 84 8.36 6.36 0.97
N GLN A 85 8.63 7.17 -0.05
CA GLN A 85 9.02 8.57 0.10
C GLN A 85 7.83 9.43 0.53
N GLY A 86 6.65 9.23 -0.06
CA GLY A 86 5.45 9.94 0.37
C GLY A 86 5.13 9.65 1.83
N HIS A 87 5.23 8.40 2.27
CA HIS A 87 4.99 8.01 3.68
C HIS A 87 5.99 8.66 4.63
N GLY A 88 7.25 8.79 4.19
CA GLY A 88 8.28 9.49 4.96
C GLY A 88 8.07 11.00 5.04
N ILE A 89 7.57 11.63 3.97
CA ILE A 89 7.22 13.06 3.93
C ILE A 89 6.04 13.32 4.87
N ASP A 90 4.99 12.51 4.74
CA ASP A 90 3.78 12.51 5.58
C ASP A 90 4.16 12.45 7.06
N LEU A 91 4.92 11.43 7.46
CA LEU A 91 5.39 11.26 8.83
C LEU A 91 6.26 12.41 9.35
N ALA A 92 7.17 12.92 8.52
CA ALA A 92 8.01 14.05 8.91
C ALA A 92 7.16 15.31 9.13
N ALA A 93 6.19 15.57 8.25
CA ALA A 93 5.29 16.70 8.35
C ALA A 93 4.33 16.56 9.54
N ASN A 94 3.80 15.38 9.81
CA ASN A 94 3.00 15.09 10.99
C ASN A 94 3.78 15.32 12.29
N SER A 95 5.03 14.84 12.34
CA SER A 95 5.91 15.05 13.49
C SER A 95 6.18 16.55 13.74
N ILE A 96 6.44 17.32 12.68
CA ILE A 96 6.59 18.77 12.75
C ILE A 96 5.27 19.41 13.19
N GLY A 97 4.14 19.06 12.59
CA GLY A 97 2.83 19.63 12.90
C GLY A 97 2.37 19.39 14.33
N ASN A 98 2.77 18.26 14.94
CA ASN A 98 2.53 17.98 16.35
C ASN A 98 3.36 18.89 17.29
N ALA A 99 4.52 19.38 16.84
CA ALA A 99 5.40 20.25 17.60
C ALA A 99 5.15 21.75 17.33
N ASP A 100 4.87 22.10 16.07
CA ASP A 100 4.65 23.45 15.56
C ASP A 100 3.54 23.41 14.48
N PRO A 101 2.27 23.49 14.90
CA PRO A 101 1.14 23.41 13.98
C PRO A 101 1.11 24.59 13.00
N GLY A 102 0.87 24.31 11.72
CA GLY A 102 0.72 25.37 10.73
C GLY A 102 0.34 24.85 9.34
N GLU A 103 -0.05 25.76 8.45
CA GLU A 103 -0.52 25.42 7.10
C GLU A 103 0.53 24.67 6.27
N THR A 104 1.82 24.95 6.49
CA THR A 104 2.91 24.25 5.79
C THR A 104 3.02 22.80 6.25
N ALA A 105 2.93 22.54 7.56
CA ALA A 105 2.94 21.17 8.07
C ALA A 105 1.71 20.41 7.55
N TYR A 106 0.52 21.02 7.62
CA TYR A 106 -0.72 20.44 7.08
C TYR A 106 -0.62 20.12 5.58
N LEU A 107 -0.07 21.04 4.77
CA LEU A 107 0.11 20.81 3.33
C LEU A 107 0.99 19.58 3.05
N TRP A 108 2.08 19.42 3.79
CA TRP A 108 3.02 18.33 3.56
C TRP A 108 2.58 16.99 4.15
N ASP A 109 1.81 17.03 5.23
CA ASP A 109 1.17 15.86 5.85
C ASP A 109 -0.01 15.42 4.97
N GLU A 110 -1.14 16.10 5.13
CA GLU A 110 -2.47 15.67 4.66
C GLU A 110 -2.66 15.72 3.14
N LEU A 111 -1.95 16.60 2.43
CA LEU A 111 -2.19 16.81 0.99
C LEU A 111 -1.08 16.21 0.13
N ALA A 112 0.16 16.66 0.33
CA ALA A 112 1.28 16.27 -0.51
C ALA A 112 1.82 14.88 -0.13
N GLY A 113 2.16 14.66 1.15
CA GLY A 113 2.64 13.39 1.66
C GLY A 113 1.64 12.28 1.38
N HIS A 114 0.39 12.50 1.85
CA HIS A 114 -0.70 11.56 1.62
C HIS A 114 -0.98 11.28 0.14
N GLY A 115 -1.09 12.32 -0.68
CA GLY A 115 -1.30 12.18 -2.11
C GLY A 115 -0.21 11.37 -2.82
N ILE A 116 1.06 11.63 -2.50
CA ILE A 116 2.20 10.93 -3.10
C ILE A 116 2.23 9.46 -2.69
N TRP A 117 2.10 9.17 -1.38
CA TRP A 117 2.21 7.80 -0.93
C TRP A 117 1.04 6.95 -1.40
N TYR A 118 -0.16 7.53 -1.43
CA TYR A 118 -1.38 6.86 -1.86
C TYR A 118 -1.37 6.58 -3.38
N ALA A 119 -0.86 7.52 -4.18
CA ALA A 119 -0.60 7.29 -5.61
C ALA A 119 0.46 6.20 -5.83
N GLY A 120 1.54 6.20 -5.04
CA GLY A 120 2.57 5.15 -5.06
C GLY A 120 1.99 3.77 -4.73
N ALA A 121 1.15 3.68 -3.70
CA ALA A 121 0.43 2.46 -3.34
C ALA A 121 -0.48 1.99 -4.48
N ALA A 122 -1.20 2.90 -5.16
CA ALA A 122 -2.02 2.58 -6.33
C ALA A 122 -1.19 1.90 -7.43
N VAL A 123 -0.02 2.45 -7.74
CA VAL A 123 0.88 1.91 -8.77
C VAL A 123 1.39 0.52 -8.38
N VAL A 124 1.73 0.30 -7.10
CA VAL A 124 2.10 -1.03 -6.58
C VAL A 124 0.94 -2.03 -6.73
N MET A 125 -0.28 -1.64 -6.37
CA MET A 125 -1.45 -2.51 -6.50
C MET A 125 -1.77 -2.81 -7.97
N PHE A 126 -1.63 -1.82 -8.86
CA PHE A 126 -1.84 -1.99 -10.30
C PHE A 126 -0.87 -3.01 -10.91
N VAL A 127 0.43 -2.92 -10.58
CA VAL A 127 1.40 -3.90 -11.10
C VAL A 127 1.16 -5.30 -10.56
N LEU A 128 0.68 -5.44 -9.31
CA LEU A 128 0.25 -6.73 -8.75
C LEU A 128 -0.99 -7.26 -9.49
N ALA A 129 -2.01 -6.43 -9.71
CA ALA A 129 -3.21 -6.79 -10.48
C ALA A 129 -2.87 -7.23 -11.91
N ALA A 130 -1.90 -6.57 -12.55
CA ALA A 130 -1.42 -6.96 -13.88
C ALA A 130 -0.82 -8.38 -13.91
N THR A 131 -0.28 -8.89 -12.78
CA THR A 131 0.17 -10.29 -12.71
C THR A 131 -1.00 -11.28 -12.71
N MET A 132 -2.16 -10.88 -12.20
CA MET A 132 -3.37 -11.70 -12.12
C MET A 132 -4.13 -11.75 -13.46
N ALA A 133 -3.94 -10.78 -14.35
CA ALA A 133 -4.56 -10.75 -15.68
C ALA A 133 -4.15 -11.95 -16.57
N ARG A 134 -3.05 -12.62 -16.23
CA ARG A 134 -2.56 -13.79 -16.99
C ARG A 134 -3.31 -15.07 -16.64
N GLU A 135 -3.76 -15.21 -15.39
CA GLU A 135 -4.60 -16.30 -14.91
C GLU A 135 -5.38 -15.84 -13.69
N SER A 136 -6.72 -15.79 -13.78
CA SER A 136 -7.57 -15.48 -12.63
C SER A 136 -7.41 -16.57 -11.56
N PRO A 137 -6.86 -16.25 -10.37
CA PRO A 137 -6.85 -17.20 -9.28
C PRO A 137 -8.29 -17.61 -8.98
N ARG A 138 -8.56 -18.91 -8.84
CA ARG A 138 -9.87 -19.38 -8.38
C ARG A 138 -10.19 -18.68 -7.06
N ALA A 139 -11.38 -18.09 -6.97
CA ALA A 139 -11.83 -17.38 -5.79
C ALA A 139 -11.75 -18.29 -4.57
N HIS A 140 -10.81 -17.99 -3.68
CA HIS A 140 -10.67 -18.66 -2.38
C HIS A 140 -11.27 -17.73 -1.32
N PRO A 141 -12.04 -18.22 -0.33
CA PRO A 141 -12.69 -17.37 0.66
C PRO A 141 -11.74 -16.41 1.37
N LEU A 142 -10.55 -16.89 1.76
CA LEU A 142 -9.52 -16.03 2.37
C LEU A 142 -9.00 -14.95 1.40
N GLY A 143 -8.92 -15.24 0.11
CA GLY A 143 -8.52 -14.26 -0.90
C GLY A 143 -9.57 -13.17 -1.07
N VAL A 144 -10.85 -13.53 -1.02
CA VAL A 144 -11.97 -12.57 -1.03
C VAL A 144 -11.93 -11.69 0.22
N LEU A 145 -11.75 -12.29 1.40
CA LEU A 145 -11.63 -11.52 2.65
C LEU A 145 -10.43 -10.56 2.62
N ALA A 146 -9.28 -11.00 2.10
CA ALA A 146 -8.12 -10.14 1.95
C ALA A 146 -8.38 -8.99 0.96
N ALA A 147 -9.04 -9.26 -0.17
CA ALA A 147 -9.40 -8.22 -1.14
C ALA A 147 -10.38 -7.19 -0.54
N LEU A 148 -11.37 -7.64 0.24
CA LEU A 148 -12.28 -6.77 0.98
C LEU A 148 -11.52 -5.92 2.01
N GLY A 149 -10.58 -6.51 2.74
CA GLY A 149 -9.72 -5.79 3.68
C GLY A 149 -8.88 -4.71 3.00
N VAL A 150 -8.29 -5.01 1.84
CA VAL A 150 -7.56 -4.03 1.02
C VAL A 150 -8.50 -2.92 0.55
N GLY A 151 -9.69 -3.25 0.05
CA GLY A 151 -10.68 -2.26 -0.39
C GLY A 151 -11.19 -1.36 0.74
N ALA A 152 -11.46 -1.92 1.92
CA ALA A 152 -11.84 -1.15 3.10
C ALA A 152 -10.72 -0.21 3.54
N THR A 153 -9.48 -0.71 3.56
CA THR A 153 -8.28 0.09 3.92
C THR A 153 -8.04 1.21 2.90
N TRP A 154 -8.20 0.91 1.61
CA TRP A 154 -8.16 1.91 0.55
C TRP A 154 -9.18 3.01 0.83
N ALA A 155 -10.44 2.66 1.08
CA ALA A 155 -11.50 3.62 1.36
C ALA A 155 -11.26 4.46 2.62
N THR A 156 -10.84 3.85 3.73
CA THR A 156 -10.58 4.58 4.97
C THR A 156 -9.40 5.54 4.82
N ASN A 157 -8.33 5.12 4.13
CA ASN A 157 -7.19 6.00 3.87
C ASN A 157 -7.54 7.15 2.92
N ALA A 158 -8.42 6.93 1.95
CA ALA A 158 -8.90 7.99 1.07
C ALA A 158 -9.69 9.07 1.82
N LEU A 159 -10.53 8.63 2.76
CA LEU A 159 -11.33 9.51 3.60
C LEU A 159 -10.47 10.28 4.59
N GLY A 160 -9.51 9.59 5.22
CA GLY A 160 -8.60 10.15 6.22
C GLY A 160 -7.71 11.25 5.63
N GLY A 161 -6.94 10.95 4.60
CA GLY A 161 -6.00 11.92 4.01
C GLY A 161 -6.51 12.53 2.71
N HIS A 162 -7.78 12.93 2.68
CA HIS A 162 -8.33 13.84 1.66
C HIS A 162 -8.08 13.46 0.18
N THR A 163 -7.93 12.17 -0.12
CA THR A 163 -7.57 11.64 -1.45
C THR A 163 -8.73 10.94 -2.16
N ILE A 164 -9.97 11.27 -1.78
CA ILE A 164 -11.21 10.71 -2.34
C ILE A 164 -11.23 10.73 -3.88
N PRO A 165 -10.89 11.84 -4.58
CA PRO A 165 -10.91 11.84 -6.05
C PRO A 165 -9.97 10.80 -6.66
N LEU A 166 -8.75 10.68 -6.11
CA LEU A 166 -7.79 9.67 -6.54
C LEU A 166 -8.31 8.25 -6.27
N ALA A 167 -8.90 8.02 -5.10
CA ALA A 167 -9.48 6.73 -4.74
C ALA A 167 -10.60 6.31 -5.71
N ILE A 168 -11.46 7.24 -6.11
CA ILE A 168 -12.52 7.01 -7.10
C ILE A 168 -11.90 6.66 -8.46
N VAL A 169 -10.91 7.42 -8.92
CA VAL A 169 -10.24 7.14 -10.20
C VAL A 169 -9.62 5.74 -10.21
N VAL A 170 -8.93 5.36 -9.13
CA VAL A 170 -8.32 4.02 -9.00
C VAL A 170 -9.39 2.94 -8.94
N ALA A 171 -10.49 3.14 -8.21
CA ALA A 171 -11.59 2.18 -8.15
C ALA A 171 -12.26 1.98 -9.53
N LEU A 172 -12.52 3.06 -10.26
CA LEU A 172 -13.08 3.00 -11.61
C LEU A 172 -12.11 2.33 -12.59
N ALA A 173 -10.81 2.63 -12.49
CA ALA A 173 -9.79 1.96 -13.28
C ALA A 173 -9.72 0.45 -12.98
N GLY A 174 -9.84 0.07 -11.70
CA GLY A 174 -9.93 -1.33 -11.27
C GLY A 174 -11.16 -2.04 -11.85
N ILE A 175 -12.34 -1.43 -11.73
CA ILE A 175 -13.60 -1.97 -12.30
C ILE A 175 -13.48 -2.14 -13.81
N GLY A 176 -12.90 -1.16 -14.51
CA GLY A 176 -12.67 -1.23 -15.95
C GLY A 176 -11.65 -2.30 -16.36
N TRP A 177 -10.76 -2.68 -15.45
CA TRP A 177 -9.76 -3.72 -15.66
C TRP A 177 -10.32 -5.14 -15.51
N GLY A 178 -11.26 -5.36 -14.57
CA GLY A 178 -11.95 -6.64 -14.32
C GLY A 178 -11.64 -7.26 -12.97
#